data_AF-A0A7C8EJ87-F1
#
_entry.id   AF-A0A7C8EJ87-F1
#
_cell.length_a   1.000
_cell.length_b   1.000
_cell.length_c   1.000
_cell.angle_alpha   90.00
_cell.angle_beta   90.00
_cell.angle_gamma   90.00
#
_symmetry.space_group_name_H-M   'P 1'
#
loop_
_entity.id
_entity.type
_entity.pdbx_description
1 polymer ?
#
loop_
_entity_poly.entity_id
_entity_poly.type
_entity_poly.pdbx_seq_one_letter_code
_entity_poly.pdbx_strand_id
1 'polypeptide(L)'
;MRLWTWQKKDFSLTEGKVESLEHSDYLNHPCIPECEKALFREAYKKLRERLGTGQFLWCFANEEEAKNNPSKLEYEGKVLWEIEVPDNSIFRIVCNTAWNIIIGTGPSSEKYRLVENFDDWWRAITFDETWNMLFVDKGKLKHSLLREMIKGCTQVIIRHPVEKEWVKGSWPWKDVYS
;
A
#
# COMPACT_ATOMS: atom_id res chain seq x y z
N MET A 1 8.90 12.25 6.23
CA MET A 1 8.43 11.81 4.89
C MET A 1 6.97 12.19 4.65
N ARG A 2 6.64 12.76 3.48
CA ARG A 2 5.25 13.02 3.06
C ARG A 2 4.68 11.79 2.36
N LEU A 3 3.47 11.40 2.74
CA LEU A 3 2.76 10.20 2.31
C LEU A 3 1.30 10.52 1.97
N TRP A 4 0.69 9.65 1.16
CA TRP A 4 -0.70 9.80 0.74
C TRP A 4 -1.49 8.50 0.87
N THR A 5 -2.73 8.55 1.35
CA THR A 5 -3.60 7.35 1.44
C THR A 5 -5.04 7.70 1.13
N TRP A 6 -5.71 6.84 0.36
CA TRP A 6 -7.13 7.00 0.05
C TRP A 6 -7.98 6.36 1.14
N GLN A 7 -8.84 7.15 1.79
CA GLN A 7 -9.76 6.68 2.84
C GLN A 7 -11.15 7.26 2.65
N LYS A 8 -12.17 6.64 3.28
CA LYS A 8 -13.53 7.21 3.34
C LYS A 8 -13.47 8.61 3.99
N LYS A 9 -14.35 9.53 3.58
CA LYS A 9 -14.35 10.93 4.04
C LYS A 9 -14.45 11.06 5.57
N ASP A 10 -15.20 10.17 6.18
CA ASP A 10 -15.47 10.08 7.63
C ASP A 10 -14.49 9.16 8.37
N PHE A 11 -13.52 8.57 7.66
CA PHE A 11 -12.49 7.74 8.29
C PHE A 11 -11.55 8.61 9.12
N SER A 12 -11.40 8.27 10.40
CA SER A 12 -10.41 8.92 11.25
C SER A 12 -9.04 8.25 11.10
N LEU A 13 -8.02 9.04 10.75
CA LEU A 13 -6.65 8.52 10.69
C LEU A 13 -6.04 8.32 12.08
N THR A 14 -6.52 9.07 13.08
CA THR A 14 -5.89 9.22 14.39
C THR A 14 -6.55 8.40 15.50
N GLU A 15 -7.67 7.73 15.20
CA GLU A 15 -8.41 6.90 16.15
C GLU A 15 -9.23 5.83 15.43
N GLY A 16 -9.77 4.89 16.20
CA GLY A 16 -10.63 3.84 15.69
C GLY A 16 -9.86 2.62 15.21
N LYS A 17 -10.47 1.89 14.25
CA LYS A 17 -9.87 0.70 13.63
C LYS A 17 -9.96 0.82 12.12
N VAL A 18 -8.92 0.38 11.43
CA VAL A 18 -8.96 0.16 9.99
C VAL A 18 -10.01 -0.92 9.70
N GLU A 19 -10.81 -0.70 8.67
CA GLU A 19 -11.87 -1.59 8.21
C GLU A 19 -11.34 -3.02 8.03
N SER A 20 -12.07 -4.00 8.57
CA SER A 20 -11.70 -5.39 8.41
C SER A 20 -11.90 -5.83 6.96
N LEU A 21 -11.24 -6.91 6.53
CA LEU A 21 -11.46 -7.50 5.21
C LEU A 21 -12.93 -7.88 4.97
N GLU A 22 -13.64 -8.22 6.04
CA GLU A 22 -15.07 -8.58 6.01
C GLU A 22 -15.95 -7.40 5.59
N HIS A 23 -15.49 -6.17 5.84
CA HIS A 23 -16.20 -4.94 5.48
C HIS A 23 -15.56 -4.20 4.31
N SER A 24 -14.50 -4.73 3.70
CA SER A 24 -13.82 -4.09 2.58
C SER A 24 -14.78 -3.89 1.39
N ASP A 25 -14.95 -2.63 0.96
CA ASP A 25 -15.74 -2.29 -0.23
C ASP A 25 -15.28 -3.10 -1.46
N TYR A 26 -13.98 -3.33 -1.59
CA TYR A 26 -13.41 -4.09 -2.71
C TYR A 26 -13.79 -5.56 -2.67
N LEU A 27 -13.61 -6.23 -1.53
CA LEU A 27 -13.94 -7.64 -1.38
C LEU A 27 -15.45 -7.91 -1.44
N ASN A 28 -16.26 -6.90 -1.10
CA ASN A 28 -17.71 -7.01 -1.13
C ASN A 28 -18.31 -6.53 -2.47
N HIS A 29 -17.51 -5.98 -3.38
CA HIS A 29 -18.02 -5.49 -4.65
C HIS A 29 -18.54 -6.65 -5.54
N PRO A 30 -19.77 -6.56 -6.10
CA PRO A 30 -20.36 -7.64 -6.89
C PRO A 30 -19.57 -8.02 -8.14
N CYS A 31 -18.87 -7.06 -8.75
CA CYS A 31 -18.13 -7.26 -10.00
C CYS A 31 -16.76 -7.93 -9.83
N ILE A 32 -16.30 -8.18 -8.59
CA ILE A 32 -15.02 -8.85 -8.36
C ILE A 32 -15.27 -10.37 -8.29
N PRO A 33 -14.55 -11.19 -9.09
CA PRO A 33 -14.70 -12.65 -9.06
C PRO A 33 -14.38 -13.27 -7.69
N GLU A 34 -15.08 -14.33 -7.30
CA GLU A 34 -14.86 -14.98 -5.98
C GLU A 34 -13.45 -15.56 -5.84
N CYS A 35 -12.85 -16.04 -6.94
CA CYS A 35 -11.46 -16.49 -6.92
C CYS A 35 -10.47 -15.35 -6.61
N GLU A 36 -10.69 -14.15 -7.16
CA GLU A 36 -9.89 -12.96 -6.87
C GLU A 36 -10.09 -12.50 -5.41
N LYS A 37 -11.33 -12.55 -4.91
CA LYS A 37 -11.63 -12.27 -3.49
C LYS A 37 -10.92 -13.24 -2.55
N ALA A 38 -10.93 -14.54 -2.85
CA ALA A 38 -10.26 -15.56 -2.05
C ALA A 38 -8.75 -15.33 -1.99
N LEU A 39 -8.11 -15.05 -3.13
CA LEU A 39 -6.69 -14.71 -3.20
C LEU A 39 -6.36 -13.48 -2.38
N PHE A 40 -7.16 -12.42 -2.51
CA PHE A 40 -6.94 -11.18 -1.77
C PHE A 40 -7.12 -11.36 -0.26
N ARG A 41 -8.12 -12.13 0.18
CA ARG A 41 -8.33 -12.47 1.60
C ARG A 41 -7.14 -13.24 2.18
N GLU A 42 -6.66 -14.26 1.49
CA GLU A 42 -5.50 -15.05 1.91
C GLU A 42 -4.22 -14.20 1.95
N ALA A 43 -3.99 -13.38 0.92
CA ALA A 43 -2.88 -12.44 0.89
C ALA A 43 -2.90 -11.50 2.09
N TYR A 44 -4.05 -10.87 2.37
CA TYR A 44 -4.16 -9.95 3.50
C TYR A 44 -4.05 -10.65 4.86
N LYS A 45 -4.54 -11.89 5.00
CA LYS A 45 -4.36 -12.68 6.21
C LYS A 45 -2.88 -12.92 6.49
N LYS A 46 -2.12 -13.39 5.50
CA LYS A 46 -0.67 -13.60 5.61
C LYS A 46 0.09 -12.29 5.82
N LEU A 47 -0.38 -11.19 5.23
CA LEU A 47 0.16 -9.84 5.50
C LEU A 47 -0.01 -9.45 6.98
N ARG A 48 -1.21 -9.63 7.55
CA ARG A 48 -1.48 -9.34 8.97
C ARG A 48 -0.61 -10.17 9.90
N GLU A 49 -0.43 -11.46 9.60
CA GLU A 49 0.46 -12.35 10.34
C GLU A 49 1.90 -11.84 10.32
N ARG A 50 2.42 -11.46 9.15
CA ARG A 50 3.79 -10.93 9.00
C ARG A 50 4.00 -9.55 9.63
N LEU A 51 2.97 -8.72 9.65
CA LEU A 51 2.99 -7.41 10.31
C LEU A 51 2.74 -7.52 11.82
N GLY A 52 2.21 -8.64 12.31
CA GLY A 52 1.78 -8.80 13.69
C GLY A 52 0.63 -7.87 14.09
N THR A 53 -0.08 -7.28 13.11
CA THR A 53 -1.21 -6.37 13.35
C THR A 53 -2.11 -6.28 12.12
N GLY A 54 -3.41 -6.08 12.37
CA GLY A 54 -4.39 -5.69 11.34
C GLY A 54 -4.64 -4.18 11.27
N GLN A 55 -3.95 -3.40 12.08
CA GLN A 55 -4.12 -1.95 12.21
C GLN A 55 -2.97 -1.22 11.52
N PHE A 56 -3.10 -1.04 10.21
CA PHE A 56 -2.10 -0.37 9.39
C PHE A 56 -2.75 0.38 8.23
N LEU A 57 -2.08 1.44 7.78
CA LEU A 57 -2.45 2.17 6.57
C LEU A 57 -1.47 1.85 5.47
N TRP A 58 -2.03 1.67 4.27
CA TRP A 58 -1.27 1.55 3.05
C TRP A 58 -1.18 2.92 2.40
N CYS A 59 0.05 3.41 2.20
CA CYS A 59 0.31 4.77 1.75
C CYS A 59 1.20 4.77 0.51
N PHE A 60 0.94 5.71 -0.38
CA PHE A 60 1.85 6.11 -1.45
C PHE A 60 2.88 7.08 -0.88
N ALA A 61 4.09 7.00 -1.38
CA ALA A 61 5.16 7.94 -1.09
C ALA A 61 5.50 8.85 -2.29
N ASN A 62 4.72 8.73 -3.37
CA ASN A 62 4.72 9.64 -4.50
C ASN A 62 3.30 10.20 -4.70
N GLU A 63 3.16 11.53 -4.68
CA GLU A 63 1.87 12.22 -4.80
C GLU A 63 1.20 11.99 -6.15
N GLU A 64 1.98 12.06 -7.24
CA GLU A 64 1.47 11.89 -8.59
C GLU A 64 0.95 10.47 -8.80
N GLU A 65 1.67 9.45 -8.31
CA GLU A 65 1.18 8.07 -8.31
C GLU A 65 -0.09 7.93 -7.47
N ALA A 66 -0.14 8.54 -6.28
CA ALA A 66 -1.33 8.48 -5.43
C ALA A 66 -2.57 9.05 -6.13
N LYS A 67 -2.42 10.17 -6.84
CA LYS A 67 -3.50 10.81 -7.63
C LYS A 67 -3.85 10.02 -8.89
N ASN A 68 -2.86 9.42 -9.54
CA ASN A 68 -3.02 8.65 -10.77
C ASN A 68 -3.30 7.17 -10.54
N ASN A 69 -3.49 6.74 -9.28
CA ASN A 69 -3.92 5.40 -8.92
C ASN A 69 -5.38 5.45 -8.44
N PRO A 70 -6.35 5.64 -9.36
CA PRO A 70 -7.73 5.31 -9.07
C PRO A 70 -7.76 3.83 -8.72
N SER A 71 -8.10 3.48 -7.49
CA SER A 71 -8.60 2.13 -7.26
C SER A 71 -9.70 1.88 -8.29
N LYS A 72 -9.69 0.72 -8.95
CA LYS A 72 -10.63 0.31 -10.01
C LYS A 72 -12.12 0.30 -9.58
N LEU A 73 -12.40 0.63 -8.33
CA LEU A 73 -13.72 0.79 -7.76
C LEU A 73 -13.84 2.26 -7.35
N GLU A 74 -14.83 2.90 -7.93
CA GLU A 74 -15.00 4.35 -8.08
C GLU A 74 -14.82 5.13 -6.77
N TYR A 75 -14.27 6.33 -6.92
CA TYR A 75 -13.94 7.33 -5.90
C TYR A 75 -15.11 7.81 -5.02
N GLU A 76 -16.28 7.18 -5.06
CA GLU A 76 -17.45 7.67 -4.33
C GLU A 76 -17.20 7.62 -2.82
N GLY A 77 -17.09 8.81 -2.22
CA GLY A 77 -16.93 8.99 -0.79
C GLY A 77 -15.50 8.88 -0.25
N LYS A 78 -14.48 8.69 -1.10
CA LYS A 78 -13.06 8.66 -0.66
C LYS A 78 -12.33 9.98 -0.90
N VAL A 79 -11.42 10.31 0.00
CA VAL A 79 -10.52 11.47 -0.10
C VAL A 79 -9.07 11.02 0.04
N LEU A 80 -8.17 11.76 -0.61
CA LEU A 80 -6.74 11.48 -0.55
C LEU A 80 -6.14 12.25 0.62
N TRP A 81 -5.81 11.55 1.69
CA TRP A 81 -5.18 12.15 2.86
C TRP A 81 -3.69 12.38 2.64
N GLU A 82 -3.18 13.51 3.10
CA GLU A 82 -1.76 13.81 3.20
C GLU A 82 -1.30 13.65 4.65
N ILE A 83 -0.24 12.87 4.84
CA ILE A 83 0.35 12.56 6.14
C ILE A 83 1.85 12.82 6.08
N GLU A 84 2.38 13.57 7.04
CA GLU A 84 3.82 13.78 7.22
C GLU A 84 4.30 12.98 8.45
N VAL A 85 5.02 11.89 8.21
CA VAL A 85 5.49 10.99 9.26
C VAL A 85 7.01 11.04 9.41
N PRO A 86 7.57 10.86 10.60
CA PRO A 86 9.00 10.60 10.78
C PRO A 86 9.45 9.32 10.05
N ASP A 87 10.65 9.29 9.48
CA ASP A 87 11.14 8.16 8.67
C ASP A 87 11.25 6.84 9.49
N ASN A 88 11.52 6.98 10.80
CA ASN A 88 11.54 5.86 11.74
C ASN A 88 10.14 5.28 12.01
N SER A 89 9.07 6.01 11.71
CA SER A 89 7.67 5.60 11.88
C SER A 89 7.11 4.80 10.71
N ILE A 90 7.84 4.74 9.57
CA ILE A 90 7.50 3.83 8.47
C ILE A 90 7.60 2.39 8.97
N PHE A 91 6.53 1.62 8.89
CA PHE A 91 6.55 0.25 9.39
C PHE A 91 7.25 -0.70 8.40
N ARG A 92 6.88 -0.62 7.12
CA ARG A 92 7.50 -1.37 6.02
C ARG A 92 7.49 -0.55 4.73
N ILE A 93 8.48 -0.78 3.86
CA ILE A 93 8.46 -0.31 2.48
C ILE A 93 8.01 -1.48 1.63
N VAL A 94 7.06 -1.24 0.72
CA VAL A 94 6.41 -2.28 -0.06
C VAL A 94 6.88 -2.26 -1.50
N CYS A 95 7.25 -3.43 -2.02
CA CYS A 95 7.46 -3.65 -3.44
C CYS A 95 6.13 -3.94 -4.14
N ASN A 96 5.67 -3.01 -4.99
CA ASN A 96 4.39 -3.15 -5.71
C ASN A 96 4.37 -4.40 -6.59
N THR A 97 5.49 -4.73 -7.24
CA THR A 97 5.61 -5.94 -8.07
C THR A 97 5.39 -7.20 -7.24
N ALA A 98 6.05 -7.31 -6.09
CA ALA A 98 5.87 -8.45 -5.19
C ALA A 98 4.42 -8.54 -4.68
N TRP A 99 3.79 -7.41 -4.36
CA TRP A 99 2.39 -7.38 -3.96
C TRP A 99 1.46 -7.89 -5.06
N ASN A 100 1.61 -7.39 -6.29
CA ASN A 100 0.75 -7.77 -7.42
C ASN A 100 0.90 -9.25 -7.80
N ILE A 101 2.10 -9.79 -7.64
CA ILE A 101 2.35 -11.23 -7.69
C ILE A 101 1.54 -11.97 -6.62
N ILE A 102 1.64 -11.54 -5.36
CA ILE A 102 0.98 -12.18 -4.22
C ILE A 102 -0.53 -12.23 -4.42
N ILE A 103 -1.14 -11.17 -4.94
CA ILE A 103 -2.59 -11.10 -5.19
C ILE A 103 -3.00 -11.68 -6.56
N GLY A 104 -2.06 -12.27 -7.31
CA GLY A 104 -2.36 -12.97 -8.57
C GLY A 104 -2.69 -12.05 -9.75
N THR A 105 -2.45 -10.74 -9.65
CA THR A 105 -2.65 -9.80 -10.76
C THR A 105 -1.44 -9.74 -11.71
N GLY A 106 -0.36 -10.44 -11.36
CA GLY A 106 0.88 -10.47 -12.12
C GLY A 106 1.70 -9.18 -11.95
N PRO A 107 2.88 -9.08 -12.56
CA PRO A 107 3.74 -7.90 -12.40
C PRO A 107 3.09 -6.64 -13.01
N SER A 108 3.01 -5.54 -12.24
CA SER A 108 2.49 -4.27 -12.76
C SER A 108 3.48 -3.55 -13.67
N SER A 109 3.10 -3.43 -14.94
CA SER A 109 3.65 -2.54 -15.98
C SER A 109 5.04 -2.86 -16.55
N GLU A 110 5.16 -2.51 -17.84
CA GLU A 110 6.32 -2.61 -18.73
C GLU A 110 7.65 -2.07 -18.17
N LYS A 111 7.63 -1.26 -17.12
CA LYS A 111 8.83 -0.65 -16.51
C LYS A 111 9.82 -1.68 -15.94
N TYR A 112 9.35 -2.88 -15.58
CA TYR A 112 10.19 -3.98 -15.08
C TYR A 112 10.54 -5.03 -16.13
N ARG A 113 9.86 -5.05 -17.28
CA ARG A 113 10.21 -5.91 -18.43
C ARG A 113 11.54 -5.54 -19.08
N LEU A 114 12.15 -4.43 -18.66
CA LEU A 114 13.47 -3.98 -19.10
C LEU A 114 14.62 -4.69 -18.39
N VAL A 115 14.34 -5.55 -17.41
CA VAL A 115 15.35 -6.42 -16.80
C VAL A 115 15.48 -7.67 -17.66
N GLU A 116 16.67 -7.93 -18.20
CA GLU A 116 16.95 -9.18 -18.92
C GLU A 116 16.54 -10.39 -18.08
N ASN A 117 15.81 -11.33 -18.68
CA ASN A 117 15.29 -12.54 -18.05
C ASN A 117 14.22 -12.32 -16.95
N PHE A 118 13.55 -11.16 -16.91
CA PHE A 118 12.48 -10.90 -15.93
C PHE A 118 11.38 -11.97 -15.94
N ASP A 119 10.95 -12.43 -17.13
CA ASP A 119 9.90 -13.43 -17.27
C ASP A 119 10.33 -14.82 -16.76
N ASP A 120 11.59 -15.20 -16.99
CA ASP A 120 12.13 -16.48 -16.50
C ASP A 120 12.37 -16.45 -14.99
N TRP A 121 12.91 -15.34 -14.48
CA TRP A 121 13.06 -15.09 -13.05
C TRP A 121 11.70 -15.09 -12.33
N TRP A 122 10.69 -14.46 -12.93
CA TRP A 122 9.31 -14.44 -12.44
C TRP A 122 8.69 -15.83 -12.41
N ARG A 123 8.91 -16.66 -13.43
CA ARG A 123 8.41 -18.05 -13.42
C ARG A 123 9.12 -18.95 -12.41
N ALA A 124 10.36 -18.60 -12.04
CA ALA A 124 11.17 -19.36 -11.11
C ALA A 124 10.95 -18.97 -9.64
N ILE A 125 10.41 -17.78 -9.35
CA ILE A 125 10.23 -17.33 -7.97
C ILE A 125 9.08 -18.08 -7.28
N THR A 126 9.36 -18.59 -6.08
CA THR A 126 8.36 -19.25 -5.25
C THR A 126 7.44 -18.23 -4.56
N PHE A 127 6.27 -18.71 -4.14
CA PHE A 127 5.32 -17.89 -3.38
C PHE A 127 5.96 -17.30 -2.11
N ASP A 128 6.74 -18.10 -1.37
CA ASP A 128 7.39 -17.63 -0.14
C ASP A 128 8.55 -16.66 -0.39
N GLU A 129 9.31 -16.84 -1.46
CA GLU A 129 10.32 -15.86 -1.88
C GLU A 129 9.70 -14.52 -2.21
N THR A 130 8.53 -14.50 -2.87
CA THR A 130 7.81 -13.26 -3.17
C THR A 130 7.45 -12.52 -1.88
N TRP A 131 7.00 -13.25 -0.85
CA TRP A 131 6.72 -12.64 0.45
C TRP A 131 7.95 -12.07 1.15
N ASN A 132 9.13 -12.67 0.93
CA ASN A 132 10.39 -12.13 1.45
C ASN A 132 10.84 -10.88 0.67
N MET A 133 10.42 -10.74 -0.59
CA MET A 133 10.65 -9.55 -1.41
C MET A 133 9.65 -8.42 -1.18
N LEU A 134 8.48 -8.73 -0.60
CA LEU A 134 7.43 -7.73 -0.36
C LEU A 134 7.96 -6.56 0.48
N PHE A 135 8.74 -6.86 1.51
CA PHE A 135 9.27 -5.86 2.42
C PHE A 135 10.72 -5.54 2.13
N VAL A 136 10.98 -4.31 1.70
CA VAL A 136 12.34 -3.81 1.49
C VAL A 136 13.00 -3.56 2.85
N ASP A 137 14.17 -4.15 3.05
CA ASP A 137 14.97 -3.97 4.27
C ASP A 137 15.53 -2.55 4.34
N LYS A 138 15.05 -1.78 5.33
CA LYS A 138 15.51 -0.41 5.58
C LYS A 138 17.01 -0.31 5.85
N GLY A 139 17.60 -1.31 6.50
CA GLY A 139 19.04 -1.32 6.84
C GLY A 139 19.94 -1.55 5.63
N LYS A 140 19.38 -2.12 4.55
CA LYS A 140 20.08 -2.31 3.28
C LYS A 140 19.93 -1.10 2.34
N LEU A 141 19.01 -0.18 2.66
CA LEU A 141 18.87 1.08 1.93
C LEU A 141 19.94 2.06 2.43
N LYS A 142 20.88 2.46 1.55
CA LYS A 142 21.77 3.60 1.85
C LYS A 142 20.89 4.83 2.15
N HIS A 143 21.28 5.66 3.13
CA HIS A 143 20.47 6.79 3.63
C HIS A 143 19.90 7.75 2.55
N SER A 144 20.49 7.82 1.36
CA SER A 144 19.96 8.59 0.22
C SER A 144 18.81 7.88 -0.53
N LEU A 145 18.78 6.54 -0.57
CA LEU A 145 17.76 5.71 -1.23
C LEU A 145 16.45 5.56 -0.43
N LEU A 146 16.43 5.95 0.84
CA LEU A 146 15.15 6.15 1.55
C LEU A 146 14.44 7.41 1.04
N ARG A 147 15.18 8.42 0.56
CA ARG A 147 14.65 9.63 -0.08
C ARG A 147 14.34 9.39 -1.56
N GLU A 148 15.20 8.62 -2.23
CA GLU A 148 15.01 8.13 -3.60
C GLU A 148 14.47 6.70 -3.52
N MET A 149 13.16 6.55 -3.26
CA MET A 149 12.52 5.23 -3.23
C MET A 149 13.02 4.35 -4.37
N ILE A 150 13.30 3.06 -4.08
CA ILE A 150 13.66 2.10 -5.13
C ILE A 150 12.63 2.23 -6.25
N LYS A 151 13.08 2.42 -7.49
CA LYS A 151 12.24 2.64 -8.65
C LYS A 151 11.10 1.60 -8.68
N GLY A 152 9.88 2.05 -8.38
CA GLY A 152 8.63 1.29 -8.34
C GLY A 152 8.33 0.49 -7.05
N CYS A 153 9.07 0.71 -5.96
CA CYS A 153 8.66 0.42 -4.58
C CYS A 153 8.15 1.71 -3.94
N THR A 154 7.04 2.24 -4.45
CA THR A 154 6.51 3.58 -4.14
C THR A 154 5.44 3.58 -3.05
N GLN A 155 5.21 2.42 -2.44
CA GLN A 155 4.22 2.22 -1.41
C GLN A 155 4.88 1.87 -0.08
N VAL A 156 4.27 2.30 1.00
CA VAL A 156 4.74 2.07 2.37
C VAL A 156 3.57 1.71 3.26
N ILE A 157 3.85 0.99 4.32
CA ILE A 157 2.90 0.67 5.38
C ILE A 157 3.29 1.45 6.62
N ILE A 158 2.33 2.13 7.24
CA ILE A 158 2.47 2.76 8.55
C ILE A 158 1.47 2.15 9.53
N ARG A 159 1.73 2.26 10.83
CA ARG A 159 0.78 1.81 11.85
C ARG A 159 -0.41 2.77 11.91
N HIS A 160 -1.58 2.22 12.23
CA HIS A 160 -2.78 2.97 12.59
C HIS A 160 -3.11 2.68 14.06
N PRO A 161 -3.59 3.67 14.83
CA PRO A 161 -3.76 5.09 14.46
C PRO A 161 -2.43 5.83 14.22
N VAL A 162 -2.51 6.96 13.51
CA VAL A 162 -1.37 7.89 13.35
C VAL A 162 -1.48 9.05 14.33
N GLU A 163 -0.36 9.70 14.62
CA GLU A 163 -0.36 10.89 15.48
C GLU A 163 -1.08 12.07 14.80
N LYS A 164 -1.77 12.88 15.60
CA LYS A 164 -2.61 13.99 15.10
C LYS A 164 -1.78 15.01 14.32
N GLU A 165 -0.59 15.33 14.79
CA GLU A 165 0.34 16.28 14.17
C GLU A 165 0.88 15.82 12.81
N TRP A 166 0.76 14.54 12.49
CA TRP A 166 1.19 13.99 11.20
C TRP A 166 0.16 14.27 10.11
N VAL A 167 -1.11 14.46 10.44
CA VAL A 167 -2.16 14.71 9.44
C VAL A 167 -2.09 16.15 8.95
N LYS A 168 -1.94 16.35 7.64
CA LYS A 168 -1.77 17.70 7.03
C LYS A 168 -2.98 18.20 6.28
N GLY A 169 -3.78 17.29 5.73
CA GLY A 169 -4.79 17.67 4.78
C GLY A 169 -5.50 16.47 4.17
N SER A 170 -6.58 16.73 3.46
CA SER A 170 -7.08 15.81 2.45
C SER A 170 -7.19 16.54 1.11
N TRP A 171 -7.36 15.79 0.03
CA TRP A 171 -7.71 16.33 -1.28
C TRP A 171 -9.05 15.73 -1.71
N PRO A 172 -9.99 16.54 -2.23
CA PRO A 172 -9.85 17.96 -2.60
C PRO A 172 -9.96 18.99 -1.45
N TRP A 173 -10.19 18.56 -0.21
CA TRP A 173 -10.50 19.44 0.93
C TRP A 173 -9.27 19.77 1.80
N LYS A 174 -8.72 20.97 1.63
CA LYS A 174 -7.58 21.47 2.43
C LYS A 174 -7.95 21.94 3.85
N ASP A 175 -9.06 21.47 4.42
CA ASP A 175 -9.42 21.80 5.80
C ASP A 175 -9.28 20.54 6.67
N VAL A 176 -8.33 20.55 7.61
CA VAL A 176 -8.26 19.50 8.63
C VAL A 176 -8.47 20.04 10.04
N TYR A 177 -8.25 21.34 10.30
CA TYR A 177 -8.73 22.00 11.52
C TYR A 177 -8.90 23.50 11.25
N SER A 178 -10.14 23.96 11.11
CA SER A 178 -10.52 25.36 11.31
C SER A 178 -11.16 25.53 12.69
#